data_AF-A0AAU9GCF4-F1
#
_entry.id   AF-A0AAU9GCF4-F1
#
_cell.length_a   1.000
_cell.length_b   1.000
_cell.length_c   1.000
_cell.angle_alpha   90.00
_cell.angle_beta   90.00
_cell.angle_gamma   90.00
#
_symmetry.space_group_name_H-M   'P 1'
#
loop_
_entity.id
_entity.type
_entity.pdbx_description
1 polymer ?
#
loop_
_entity_poly.entity_id
_entity_poly.type
_entity_poly.pdbx_seq_one_letter_code
_entity_poly.pdbx_strand_id
1 'polypeptide(L)'
;MDGTSLRAVRIECVLRVLQEAIEIIKMSLILPKLLQEPQKLRQVLEGTSYEEILKPVEDLLESHMTRMGSELTLPIDHKTIRILDYFQKNYQIYKFFPQLMRNLSDRDRTILVSFQVLLDIAKEHLYRSSQSEISKERMLHEMYHKNEDIRKKIANLRKDLATRRVMEKWKMAAKGIYLVKVEDDLAYKKWQNNVRIQNEIEKCSRAMRINHSSSLEKQKELEEQLQIAKEAYSKLTDKHLLEEQEARNEKNKLLLQLQSLVKKYDANIGDVMRENLVLQDQYLVAKKALDSFMVVYRREEAIYNDIVVQREEEERRRQQQRLVVFMMNRAASKIQKYWRKWRKDQRKKNKRLKKGKKGKG
;
A
#
# COMPACT_ATOMS: atom_id res chain seq x y z
N MET A 1 -46.09 -65.78 -81.23
CA MET A 1 -44.68 -66.20 -81.41
C MET A 1 -43.86 -64.92 -81.42
N ASP A 2 -43.40 -64.52 -80.25
CA ASP A 2 -43.04 -63.13 -79.94
C ASP A 2 -41.70 -62.73 -80.55
N GLY A 3 -41.63 -61.58 -81.20
CA GLY A 3 -40.41 -61.11 -81.88
C GLY A 3 -39.18 -60.97 -80.96
N THR A 4 -39.38 -60.87 -79.64
CA THR A 4 -38.34 -60.85 -78.60
C THR A 4 -37.65 -62.20 -78.44
N SER A 5 -38.37 -63.32 -78.48
CA SER A 5 -37.77 -64.65 -78.39
C SER A 5 -37.00 -65.01 -79.67
N LEU A 6 -37.54 -64.63 -80.83
CA LEU A 6 -36.85 -64.78 -82.12
C LEU A 6 -35.55 -63.96 -82.19
N ARG A 7 -35.56 -62.74 -81.63
CA ARG A 7 -34.37 -61.88 -81.57
C ARG A 7 -33.29 -62.46 -80.66
N ALA A 8 -33.66 -62.99 -79.48
CA ALA A 8 -32.72 -63.62 -78.57
C ALA A 8 -32.02 -64.82 -79.24
N VAL A 9 -32.77 -65.68 -79.93
CA VAL A 9 -32.23 -66.81 -80.68
C VAL A 9 -31.28 -66.36 -81.80
N ARG A 10 -31.63 -65.29 -82.54
CA ARG A 10 -30.75 -64.73 -83.59
C ARG A 10 -29.44 -64.16 -83.01
N ILE A 11 -29.51 -63.47 -81.88
CA ILE A 11 -28.32 -62.94 -81.19
C ILE A 11 -27.42 -64.09 -80.75
N GLU A 12 -28.00 -65.16 -80.20
CA GLU A 12 -27.25 -66.32 -79.76
C GLU A 12 -26.55 -67.03 -80.94
N CYS A 13 -27.24 -67.19 -82.08
CA CYS A 13 -26.64 -67.74 -83.29
C CYS A 13 -25.47 -66.90 -83.80
N VAL A 14 -25.60 -65.57 -83.83
CA VAL A 14 -24.50 -64.68 -84.27
C VAL A 14 -23.31 -64.75 -83.31
N LEU A 15 -23.56 -64.75 -82.00
CA LEU A 15 -22.50 -64.88 -81.00
C LEU A 15 -21.78 -66.23 -81.10
N ARG A 16 -22.52 -67.31 -81.37
CA ARG A 16 -21.97 -68.64 -81.58
C ARG A 16 -21.03 -68.68 -82.79
N VAL A 17 -21.45 -68.10 -83.93
CA VAL A 17 -20.61 -68.00 -85.13
C VAL A 17 -19.35 -67.17 -84.88
N LEU A 18 -19.45 -66.05 -84.15
CA LEU A 18 -18.29 -65.22 -83.81
C LEU A 18 -17.32 -65.93 -82.85
N GLN A 19 -17.84 -66.72 -81.90
CA GLN A 19 -17.02 -67.56 -81.04
C GLN A 19 -16.32 -68.66 -81.83
N GLU A 20 -17.05 -69.36 -82.71
CA GLU A 20 -16.47 -70.38 -83.60
C GLU A 20 -15.37 -69.79 -84.50
N ALA A 21 -15.57 -68.57 -85.02
CA ALA A 21 -14.54 -67.88 -85.80
C ALA A 21 -13.26 -67.62 -84.99
N ILE A 22 -13.36 -67.24 -83.72
CA ILE A 22 -12.20 -67.08 -82.82
C ILE A 22 -11.49 -68.41 -82.61
N GLU A 23 -12.23 -69.51 -82.45
CA GLU A 23 -11.67 -70.84 -82.29
C GLU A 23 -10.98 -71.36 -83.57
N ILE A 24 -11.49 -71.01 -84.75
CA ILE A 24 -10.85 -71.31 -86.05
C ILE A 24 -9.58 -70.46 -86.24
N ILE A 25 -9.58 -69.19 -85.82
CA ILE A 25 -8.39 -68.33 -85.86
C ILE A 25 -7.30 -68.89 -84.95
N LYS A 26 -7.66 -69.34 -83.74
CA LYS A 26 -6.76 -70.03 -82.81
C LYS A 26 -6.06 -71.23 -83.45
N MET A 27 -6.79 -72.08 -84.16
CA MET A 27 -6.18 -73.17 -84.96
C MET A 27 -5.26 -72.65 -86.04
N SER A 28 -5.73 -71.69 -86.82
CA SER A 28 -5.02 -71.17 -88.00
C SER A 28 -3.69 -70.52 -87.62
N LEU A 29 -3.58 -69.94 -86.42
CA LEU A 29 -2.33 -69.38 -85.88
C LEU A 29 -1.32 -70.45 -85.44
N ILE A 30 -1.80 -71.64 -85.05
CA ILE A 30 -0.96 -72.76 -84.59
C ILE A 30 -0.57 -73.69 -85.74
N LEU A 31 -1.40 -73.77 -86.77
CA LEU A 31 -1.25 -74.67 -87.90
C LEU A 31 0.13 -74.59 -88.60
N PRO A 32 0.72 -73.40 -88.86
CA PRO A 32 2.06 -73.31 -89.44
C PRO A 32 3.14 -73.94 -88.54
N LYS A 33 3.00 -73.83 -87.21
CA LYS A 33 3.93 -74.42 -86.24
C LYS A 33 3.74 -75.93 -86.09
N LEU A 34 2.51 -76.43 -86.23
CA LEU A 34 2.23 -77.87 -86.24
C LEU A 34 2.82 -78.56 -87.46
N LEU A 35 2.75 -77.93 -88.62
CA LEU A 35 3.32 -78.46 -89.87
C LEU A 35 4.86 -78.41 -89.89
N GLN A 36 5.49 -77.63 -89.00
CA GLN A 36 6.96 -77.61 -88.83
C GLN A 36 7.49 -78.77 -87.98
N GLU A 37 6.67 -79.38 -87.10
CA GLU A 37 7.08 -80.47 -86.20
C GLU A 37 6.15 -81.70 -86.32
N PRO A 38 6.18 -82.43 -87.46
CA PRO A 38 5.25 -83.52 -87.76
C PRO A 38 5.36 -84.73 -86.83
N GLN A 39 6.53 -84.96 -86.24
CA GLN A 39 6.76 -86.06 -85.31
C GLN A 39 5.97 -85.88 -84.00
N LYS A 40 5.84 -84.64 -83.52
CA LYS A 40 5.01 -84.32 -82.34
C LYS A 40 3.53 -84.36 -82.67
N LEU A 41 3.16 -84.00 -83.90
CA LEU A 41 1.78 -84.11 -84.40
C LEU A 41 1.33 -85.57 -84.42
N ARG A 42 2.18 -86.48 -84.91
CA ARG A 42 1.92 -87.93 -84.91
C ARG A 42 1.75 -88.48 -83.50
N GLN A 43 2.71 -88.22 -82.60
CA GLN A 43 2.65 -88.71 -81.22
C GLN A 43 1.41 -88.28 -80.43
N VAL A 44 0.85 -87.09 -80.74
CA VAL A 44 -0.29 -86.52 -80.01
C VAL A 44 -1.64 -86.90 -80.65
N LEU A 45 -1.67 -87.16 -81.96
CA LEU A 45 -2.90 -87.49 -82.68
C LEU A 45 -3.09 -89.00 -82.95
N GLU A 46 -2.05 -89.82 -82.80
CA GLU A 46 -2.11 -91.28 -82.91
C GLU A 46 -2.98 -91.85 -81.79
N GLY A 47 -4.07 -92.56 -82.15
CA GLY A 47 -5.09 -93.04 -81.21
C GLY A 47 -6.23 -92.05 -80.91
N THR A 48 -6.32 -90.92 -81.62
CA THR A 48 -7.45 -89.98 -81.54
C THR A 48 -8.38 -90.07 -82.76
N SER A 49 -9.57 -89.47 -82.70
CA SER A 49 -10.51 -89.39 -83.84
C SER A 49 -9.98 -88.60 -85.05
N TYR A 50 -8.79 -87.98 -84.94
CA TYR A 50 -8.16 -87.16 -85.97
C TYR A 50 -7.00 -87.86 -86.68
N GLU A 51 -6.81 -89.16 -86.46
CA GLU A 51 -5.73 -89.96 -87.06
C GLU A 51 -5.73 -89.95 -88.60
N GLU A 52 -6.91 -89.77 -89.21
CA GLU A 52 -7.10 -89.72 -90.67
C GLU A 52 -6.28 -88.62 -91.37
N ILE A 53 -5.89 -87.55 -90.67
CA ILE A 53 -5.08 -86.47 -91.26
C ILE A 53 -3.58 -86.76 -91.28
N LEU A 54 -3.11 -87.77 -90.52
CA LEU A 54 -1.68 -88.07 -90.43
C LEU A 54 -1.11 -88.51 -91.78
N LYS A 55 -1.82 -89.40 -92.51
CA LYS A 55 -1.39 -89.86 -93.85
C LYS A 55 -1.25 -88.71 -94.86
N PRO A 56 -2.27 -87.83 -95.08
CA PRO A 56 -2.14 -86.68 -95.97
C PRO A 56 -1.03 -85.69 -95.58
N VAL A 57 -0.77 -85.50 -94.28
CA VAL A 57 0.27 -84.59 -93.79
C VAL A 57 1.66 -85.19 -94.01
N GLU A 58 1.84 -86.48 -93.75
CA GLU A 58 3.08 -87.22 -94.01
C GLU A 58 3.41 -87.25 -95.51
N ASP A 59 2.44 -87.56 -96.37
CA ASP A 59 2.61 -87.53 -97.84
C ASP A 59 3.05 -86.14 -98.34
N LEU A 60 2.47 -85.07 -97.77
CA LEU A 60 2.80 -83.70 -98.16
C LEU A 60 4.22 -83.33 -97.73
N LEU A 61 4.65 -83.75 -96.54
CA LEU A 61 6.00 -83.49 -96.01
C LEU A 61 7.08 -84.32 -96.71
N GLU A 62 6.82 -85.59 -97.05
CA GLU A 62 7.74 -86.42 -97.83
C GLU A 62 7.97 -85.85 -99.24
N SER A 63 6.91 -85.34 -99.88
CA SER A 63 7.00 -84.66 -101.17
C SER A 63 7.74 -83.30 -101.12
N HIS A 64 7.81 -82.69 -99.93
CA HIS A 64 8.53 -81.43 -99.69
C HIS A 64 10.00 -81.63 -99.31
N MET A 65 10.33 -82.67 -98.55
CA MET A 65 11.71 -83.00 -98.12
C MET A 65 12.63 -83.32 -99.31
N THR A 66 12.06 -83.74 -100.45
CA THR A 66 12.82 -84.01 -101.69
C THR A 66 13.10 -82.77 -102.54
N ARG A 67 12.47 -81.61 -102.25
CA ARG A 67 12.64 -80.34 -102.97
C ARG A 67 13.35 -79.29 -102.10
N MET A 68 14.66 -79.47 -101.89
CA MET A 68 15.69 -78.48 -101.47
C MET A 68 15.38 -77.44 -100.37
N GLY A 69 16.35 -77.27 -99.47
CA GLY A 69 16.27 -76.36 -98.34
C GLY A 69 16.36 -74.88 -98.69
N SER A 70 15.31 -74.13 -98.35
CA SER A 70 15.30 -72.77 -97.80
C SER A 70 13.85 -72.28 -97.76
N GLU A 71 13.41 -71.84 -96.57
CA GLU A 71 12.11 -71.20 -96.28
C GLU A 71 10.82 -72.03 -96.51
N LEU A 72 10.14 -72.37 -95.41
CA LEU A 72 8.82 -73.02 -95.42
C LEU A 72 7.76 -72.12 -96.08
N THR A 73 7.61 -72.22 -97.39
CA THR A 73 6.40 -71.77 -98.09
C THR A 73 5.74 -72.99 -98.73
N LEU A 74 4.60 -73.40 -98.15
CA LEU A 74 3.80 -74.50 -98.69
C LEU A 74 3.14 -74.04 -100.01
N PRO A 75 3.29 -74.77 -101.13
CA PRO A 75 2.59 -74.51 -102.38
C PRO A 75 1.10 -74.73 -102.16
N ILE A 76 0.30 -73.84 -102.74
CA ILE A 76 -1.17 -73.87 -102.68
C ILE A 76 -1.67 -74.93 -103.68
N ASP A 77 -1.45 -76.19 -103.37
CA ASP A 77 -2.00 -77.33 -104.11
C ASP A 77 -3.33 -77.78 -103.51
N HIS A 78 -4.18 -78.46 -104.30
CA HIS A 78 -5.48 -78.99 -103.84
C HIS A 78 -5.34 -79.87 -102.59
N LYS A 79 -4.22 -80.59 -102.45
CA LYS A 79 -3.91 -81.40 -101.26
C LYS A 79 -3.68 -80.53 -100.01
N THR A 80 -2.94 -79.44 -100.13
CA THR A 80 -2.68 -78.47 -99.04
C THR A 80 -3.99 -77.83 -98.58
N ILE A 81 -4.85 -77.41 -99.51
CA ILE A 81 -6.17 -76.83 -99.19
C ILE A 81 -7.05 -77.83 -98.44
N ARG A 82 -7.06 -79.11 -98.86
CA ARG A 82 -7.86 -80.16 -98.19
C ARG A 82 -7.41 -80.41 -96.74
N ILE A 83 -6.11 -80.26 -96.47
CA ILE A 83 -5.55 -80.36 -95.11
C ILE A 83 -5.92 -79.13 -94.29
N LEU A 84 -5.77 -77.92 -94.84
CA LEU A 84 -6.20 -76.69 -94.19
C LEU A 84 -7.70 -76.72 -93.83
N ASP A 85 -8.55 -77.13 -94.78
CA ASP A 85 -9.99 -77.27 -94.59
C ASP A 85 -10.34 -78.28 -93.49
N TYR A 86 -9.58 -79.37 -93.37
CA TYR A 86 -9.80 -80.34 -92.31
C TYR A 86 -9.45 -79.77 -90.94
N PHE A 87 -8.33 -79.06 -90.80
CA PHE A 87 -7.95 -78.43 -89.54
C PHE A 87 -8.90 -77.27 -89.16
N GLN A 88 -9.46 -76.56 -90.14
CA GLN A 88 -10.48 -75.53 -89.90
C GLN A 88 -11.85 -76.12 -89.51
N LYS A 89 -12.27 -77.24 -90.12
CA LYS A 89 -13.50 -77.95 -89.72
C LYS A 89 -13.37 -78.61 -88.35
N ASN A 90 -12.20 -79.15 -88.04
CA ASN A 90 -11.88 -79.80 -86.78
C ASN A 90 -11.11 -78.86 -85.86
N TYR A 91 -11.66 -77.68 -85.62
CA TYR A 91 -10.92 -76.62 -84.94
C TYR A 91 -10.67 -76.87 -83.44
N GLN A 92 -11.16 -77.97 -82.88
CA GLN A 92 -10.89 -78.36 -81.49
C GLN A 92 -9.49 -78.96 -81.31
N ILE A 93 -8.79 -79.26 -82.42
CA ILE A 93 -7.45 -79.90 -82.39
C ILE A 93 -6.41 -79.06 -81.63
N TYR A 94 -6.54 -77.72 -81.58
CA TYR A 94 -5.56 -76.87 -80.89
C TYR A 94 -5.49 -77.17 -79.40
N LYS A 95 -6.57 -77.71 -78.81
CA LYS A 95 -6.64 -78.01 -77.38
C LYS A 95 -5.62 -79.07 -76.96
N PHE A 96 -5.22 -79.94 -77.88
CA PHE A 96 -4.18 -80.95 -77.67
C PHE A 96 -2.75 -80.35 -77.68
N PHE A 97 -2.59 -79.10 -78.10
CA PHE A 97 -1.30 -78.41 -78.19
C PHE A 97 -1.25 -77.12 -77.34
N PRO A 98 -1.44 -77.20 -76.02
CA PRO A 98 -1.48 -76.02 -75.13
C PRO A 98 -0.13 -75.30 -75.06
N GLN A 99 0.99 -75.99 -75.29
CA GLN A 99 2.33 -75.40 -75.28
C GLN A 99 2.55 -74.45 -76.47
N LEU A 100 1.99 -74.77 -77.65
CA LEU A 100 2.07 -73.92 -78.84
C LEU A 100 1.20 -72.66 -78.70
N MET A 101 0.06 -72.77 -78.01
CA MET A 101 -0.75 -71.60 -77.61
C MET A 101 0.00 -70.67 -76.65
N ARG A 102 0.76 -71.23 -75.70
CA ARG A 102 1.56 -70.43 -74.75
C ARG A 102 2.72 -69.71 -75.43
N ASN A 103 3.33 -70.32 -76.46
CA ASN A 103 4.47 -69.78 -77.20
C ASN A 103 4.08 -69.00 -78.47
N LEU A 104 2.88 -68.42 -78.51
CA LEU A 104 2.46 -67.50 -79.58
C LEU A 104 3.29 -66.20 -79.55
N SER A 105 3.54 -65.63 -80.73
CA SER A 105 4.18 -64.31 -80.85
C SER A 105 3.30 -63.23 -80.24
N ASP A 106 3.89 -62.13 -79.77
CA ASP A 106 3.13 -60.99 -79.24
C ASP A 106 2.18 -60.40 -80.30
N ARG A 107 2.52 -60.50 -81.60
CA ARG A 107 1.63 -60.12 -82.70
C ARG A 107 0.38 -61.01 -82.74
N ASP A 108 0.55 -62.33 -82.65
CA ASP A 108 -0.54 -63.30 -82.71
C ASP A 108 -1.45 -63.19 -81.47
N ARG A 109 -0.85 -62.94 -80.29
CA ARG A 109 -1.59 -62.67 -79.05
C ARG A 109 -2.43 -61.40 -79.17
N THR A 110 -1.87 -60.33 -79.75
CA THR A 110 -2.61 -59.08 -79.98
C THR A 110 -3.81 -59.29 -80.89
N ILE A 111 -3.67 -60.10 -81.95
CA ILE A 111 -4.78 -60.47 -82.84
C ILE A 111 -5.88 -61.18 -82.06
N LEU A 112 -5.53 -62.20 -81.26
CA LEU A 112 -6.51 -62.93 -80.44
C LEU A 112 -7.23 -62.02 -79.43
N VAL A 113 -6.51 -61.13 -78.75
CA VAL A 113 -7.11 -60.14 -77.82
C VAL A 113 -8.03 -59.18 -78.57
N SER A 114 -7.65 -58.73 -79.76
CA SER A 114 -8.45 -57.81 -80.58
C SER A 114 -9.78 -58.45 -80.99
N PHE A 115 -9.76 -59.72 -81.42
CA PHE A 115 -10.98 -60.46 -81.76
C PHE A 115 -11.84 -60.76 -80.52
N GLN A 116 -11.22 -60.97 -79.35
CA GLN A 116 -11.96 -61.12 -78.09
C GLN A 116 -12.66 -59.81 -77.68
N VAL A 117 -11.97 -58.68 -77.77
CA VAL A 117 -12.56 -57.35 -77.53
C VAL A 117 -13.69 -57.07 -78.52
N LEU A 118 -13.51 -57.44 -79.80
CA LEU A 118 -14.56 -57.32 -80.81
C LEU A 118 -15.79 -58.17 -80.45
N LEU A 119 -15.60 -59.39 -79.94
CA LEU A 119 -16.68 -60.25 -79.45
C LEU A 119 -17.43 -59.59 -78.29
N ASP A 120 -16.70 -59.04 -77.31
CA ASP A 120 -17.29 -58.41 -76.13
C ASP A 120 -18.09 -57.15 -76.51
N ILE A 121 -17.56 -56.34 -77.43
CA ILE A 121 -18.25 -55.20 -78.04
C ILE A 121 -19.50 -55.68 -78.79
N ALA A 122 -19.36 -56.68 -79.67
CA ALA A 122 -20.48 -57.23 -80.43
C ALA A 122 -21.58 -57.77 -79.50
N LYS A 123 -21.20 -58.44 -78.40
CA LYS A 123 -22.13 -58.90 -77.37
C LYS A 123 -22.88 -57.73 -76.75
N GLU A 124 -22.19 -56.69 -76.31
CA GLU A 124 -22.83 -55.49 -75.74
C GLU A 124 -23.79 -54.82 -76.74
N HIS A 125 -23.39 -54.67 -78.00
CA HIS A 125 -24.20 -54.08 -79.05
C HIS A 125 -25.41 -54.93 -79.45
N LEU A 126 -25.28 -56.26 -79.48
CA LEU A 126 -26.37 -57.17 -79.82
C LEU A 126 -27.44 -57.20 -78.72
N TYR A 127 -27.03 -57.16 -77.45
CA TYR A 127 -27.93 -57.08 -76.30
C TYR A 127 -28.47 -55.67 -76.04
N ARG A 128 -27.95 -54.65 -76.71
CA ARG A 128 -28.43 -53.27 -76.63
C ARG A 128 -29.91 -53.20 -77.01
N SER A 129 -30.73 -52.66 -76.12
CA SER A 129 -32.15 -52.40 -76.35
C SER A 129 -32.41 -50.90 -76.36
N SER A 130 -33.38 -50.44 -77.16
CA SER A 130 -33.79 -49.04 -77.18
C SER A 130 -34.19 -48.54 -75.79
N GLN A 131 -34.80 -49.40 -74.98
CA GLN A 131 -35.17 -49.08 -73.60
C GLN A 131 -33.95 -48.86 -72.69
N SER A 132 -32.91 -49.70 -72.80
CA SER A 132 -31.67 -49.53 -72.02
C SER A 132 -30.96 -48.23 -72.39
N GLU A 133 -30.98 -47.83 -73.65
CA GLU A 133 -30.36 -46.58 -74.10
C GLU A 133 -31.11 -45.35 -73.59
N ILE A 134 -32.44 -45.36 -73.70
CA ILE A 134 -33.27 -44.29 -73.16
C ILE A 134 -33.07 -44.16 -71.65
N SER A 135 -32.91 -45.26 -70.90
CA SER A 135 -32.61 -45.18 -69.46
C SER A 135 -31.23 -44.61 -69.16
N LYS A 136 -30.20 -44.98 -69.94
CA LYS A 136 -28.83 -44.45 -69.78
C LYS A 136 -28.80 -42.95 -70.09
N GLU A 137 -29.48 -42.53 -71.15
CA GLU A 137 -29.60 -41.12 -71.55
C GLU A 137 -30.34 -40.29 -70.50
N ARG A 138 -31.46 -40.79 -69.96
CA ARG A 138 -32.17 -40.13 -68.85
C ARG A 138 -31.30 -39.98 -67.60
N MET A 139 -30.58 -41.03 -67.22
CA MET A 139 -29.66 -40.98 -66.08
C MET A 139 -28.53 -39.98 -66.31
N LEU A 140 -27.99 -39.92 -67.53
CA LEU A 140 -26.94 -38.98 -67.90
C LEU A 140 -27.44 -37.53 -67.84
N HIS A 141 -28.65 -37.25 -68.32
CA HIS A 141 -29.30 -35.95 -68.18
C HIS A 141 -29.52 -35.55 -66.71
N GLU A 142 -30.00 -36.47 -65.87
CA GLU A 142 -30.14 -36.21 -64.43
C GLU A 142 -28.80 -35.88 -63.78
N MET A 143 -27.76 -36.65 -64.08
CA MET A 143 -26.41 -36.42 -63.55
C MET A 143 -25.83 -35.10 -64.04
N TYR A 144 -26.10 -34.72 -65.29
CA TYR A 144 -25.71 -33.44 -65.84
C TYR A 144 -26.35 -32.28 -65.06
N HIS A 145 -27.67 -32.30 -64.83
CA HIS A 145 -28.36 -31.27 -64.07
C HIS A 145 -27.88 -31.20 -62.62
N LYS A 146 -27.70 -32.36 -61.95
CA LYS A 146 -27.13 -32.41 -60.59
C LYS A 146 -25.72 -31.80 -60.54
N ASN A 147 -24.87 -32.10 -61.53
CA ASN A 147 -23.54 -31.52 -61.63
C ASN A 147 -23.58 -30.00 -61.85
N GLU A 148 -24.52 -29.51 -62.65
CA GLU A 148 -24.70 -28.07 -62.86
C GLU A 148 -25.12 -27.34 -61.58
N ASP A 149 -26.05 -27.93 -60.81
CA ASP A 149 -26.48 -27.38 -59.52
C ASP A 149 -25.36 -27.38 -58.48
N ILE A 150 -24.57 -28.46 -58.42
CA ILE A 150 -23.40 -28.52 -57.55
C ILE A 150 -22.37 -27.45 -57.94
N ARG A 151 -22.13 -27.24 -59.24
CA ARG A 151 -21.24 -26.17 -59.73
C ARG A 151 -21.73 -24.79 -59.30
N LYS A 152 -23.04 -24.51 -59.41
CA LYS A 152 -23.66 -23.26 -58.94
C LYS A 152 -23.49 -23.09 -57.43
N LYS A 153 -23.73 -24.13 -56.64
CA LYS A 153 -23.53 -24.11 -55.18
C LYS A 153 -22.08 -23.85 -54.78
N ILE A 154 -21.13 -24.52 -55.44
CA ILE A 154 -19.69 -24.30 -55.23
C ILE A 154 -19.31 -22.85 -55.55
N ALA A 155 -19.82 -22.29 -56.65
CA ALA A 155 -19.55 -20.91 -57.02
C ALA A 155 -20.09 -19.92 -55.97
N ASN A 156 -21.30 -20.13 -55.46
CA ASN A 156 -21.89 -19.31 -54.40
C ASN A 156 -21.10 -19.40 -53.10
N LEU A 157 -20.77 -20.62 -52.65
CA LEU A 157 -19.96 -20.82 -51.44
C LEU A 157 -18.58 -20.17 -51.56
N ARG A 158 -17.95 -20.23 -52.74
CA ARG A 158 -16.67 -19.54 -52.98
C ARG A 158 -16.80 -18.02 -52.88
N LYS A 159 -17.89 -17.44 -53.39
CA LYS A 159 -18.18 -16.00 -53.25
C LYS A 159 -18.39 -15.63 -51.79
N ASP A 160 -19.20 -16.40 -51.05
CA ASP A 160 -19.46 -16.16 -49.63
C ASP A 160 -18.20 -16.28 -48.77
N LEU A 161 -17.33 -17.25 -49.08
CA LEU A 161 -16.04 -17.37 -48.41
C LEU A 161 -15.13 -16.18 -48.71
N ALA A 162 -15.12 -15.68 -49.95
CA ALA A 162 -14.33 -14.51 -50.31
C ALA A 162 -14.81 -13.24 -49.57
N THR A 163 -16.13 -13.00 -49.51
CA THR A 163 -16.71 -11.85 -48.81
C THR A 163 -16.45 -11.93 -47.30
N ARG A 164 -16.61 -13.12 -46.69
CA ARG A 164 -16.30 -13.33 -45.26
C ARG A 164 -14.84 -13.08 -44.95
N ARG A 165 -13.90 -13.59 -45.76
CA ARG A 165 -12.46 -13.34 -45.58
C ARG A 165 -12.12 -11.85 -45.62
N VAL A 166 -12.72 -11.10 -46.54
CA VAL A 166 -12.53 -9.65 -46.62
C VAL A 166 -13.10 -8.97 -45.38
N MET A 167 -14.33 -9.30 -44.97
CA MET A 167 -14.93 -8.74 -43.75
C MET A 167 -14.11 -9.03 -42.49
N GLU A 168 -13.57 -10.24 -42.35
CA GLU A 168 -12.69 -10.60 -41.23
C GLU A 168 -11.42 -9.76 -41.21
N LYS A 169 -10.77 -9.57 -42.37
CA LYS A 169 -9.60 -8.68 -42.48
C LYS A 169 -9.94 -7.25 -42.05
N TRP A 170 -11.08 -6.71 -42.49
CA TRP A 170 -11.53 -5.38 -42.07
C TRP A 170 -11.80 -5.31 -40.56
N LYS A 171 -12.46 -6.31 -39.99
CA LYS A 171 -12.69 -6.38 -38.53
C LYS A 171 -11.39 -6.47 -37.75
N MET A 172 -10.41 -7.25 -38.22
CA MET A 172 -9.09 -7.35 -37.60
C MET A 172 -8.32 -6.04 -37.70
N ALA A 173 -8.33 -5.38 -38.86
CA ALA A 173 -7.70 -4.08 -39.03
C ALA A 173 -8.33 -3.01 -38.12
N ALA A 174 -9.67 -2.96 -38.05
CA ALA A 174 -10.38 -2.02 -37.17
C ALA A 174 -10.06 -2.26 -35.69
N LYS A 175 -10.02 -3.52 -35.25
CA LYS A 175 -9.58 -3.89 -33.90
C LYS A 175 -8.12 -3.50 -33.66
N GLY A 176 -7.23 -3.72 -34.63
CA GLY A 176 -5.82 -3.33 -34.54
C GLY A 176 -5.65 -1.83 -34.35
N ILE A 177 -6.35 -1.01 -35.14
CA ILE A 177 -6.34 0.46 -35.02
C ILE A 177 -6.82 0.89 -33.62
N TYR A 178 -7.89 0.29 -33.13
CA TYR A 178 -8.38 0.57 -31.78
C TYR A 178 -7.35 0.19 -30.70
N LEU A 179 -6.71 -0.97 -30.85
CA LEU A 179 -5.69 -1.45 -29.91
C LEU A 179 -4.51 -0.47 -29.83
N VAL A 180 -3.99 -0.03 -30.97
CA VAL A 180 -2.91 0.97 -31.04
C VAL A 180 -3.32 2.26 -30.34
N LYS A 181 -4.54 2.75 -30.59
CA LYS A 181 -5.05 3.95 -29.91
C LYS A 181 -5.08 3.78 -28.38
N VAL A 182 -5.54 2.63 -27.89
CA VAL A 182 -5.56 2.35 -26.44
C VAL A 182 -4.15 2.24 -25.88
N GLU A 183 -3.21 1.64 -26.61
CA GLU A 183 -1.80 1.56 -26.22
C GLU A 183 -1.17 2.95 -26.12
N ASP A 184 -1.41 3.83 -27.09
CA ASP A 184 -0.95 5.21 -27.09
C ASP A 184 -1.54 6.01 -25.92
N ASP A 185 -2.86 5.89 -25.69
CA ASP A 185 -3.53 6.54 -24.55
C ASP A 185 -2.95 6.06 -23.22
N LEU A 186 -2.69 4.76 -23.08
CA LEU A 186 -2.09 4.17 -21.88
C LEU A 186 -0.64 4.64 -21.69
N ALA A 187 0.16 4.69 -22.76
CA ALA A 187 1.52 5.21 -22.71
C ALA A 187 1.54 6.69 -22.28
N TYR A 188 0.64 7.51 -22.85
CA TYR A 188 0.47 8.91 -22.49
C TYR A 188 0.07 9.06 -21.01
N LYS A 189 -0.89 8.28 -20.52
CA LYS A 189 -1.32 8.31 -19.11
C LYS A 189 -0.20 7.88 -18.16
N LYS A 190 0.58 6.87 -18.52
CA LYS A 190 1.78 6.46 -17.74
C LYS A 190 2.80 7.58 -17.67
N TRP A 191 3.11 8.19 -18.80
CA TRP A 191 4.03 9.33 -18.85
C TRP A 191 3.52 10.51 -18.01
N GLN A 192 2.25 10.89 -18.17
CA GLN A 192 1.62 11.97 -17.41
C GLN A 192 1.67 11.70 -15.89
N ASN A 193 1.41 10.45 -15.47
CA ASN A 193 1.48 10.08 -14.06
C ASN A 193 2.92 10.16 -13.54
N ASN A 194 3.90 9.62 -14.27
CA ASN A 194 5.31 9.71 -13.88
C ASN A 194 5.78 11.15 -13.74
N VAL A 195 5.42 12.03 -14.68
CA VAL A 195 5.73 13.46 -14.58
C VAL A 195 5.07 14.10 -13.35
N ARG A 196 3.81 13.77 -13.07
CA ARG A 196 3.11 14.27 -11.87
C ARG A 196 3.77 13.80 -10.58
N ILE A 197 4.10 12.51 -10.49
CA ILE A 197 4.79 11.93 -9.32
C ILE A 197 6.14 12.59 -9.12
N GLN A 198 6.94 12.72 -10.19
CA GLN A 198 8.26 13.34 -10.11
C GLN A 198 8.17 14.80 -9.64
N ASN A 199 7.24 15.57 -10.18
CA ASN A 199 7.01 16.95 -9.76
C ASN A 199 6.60 17.05 -8.28
N GLU A 200 5.76 16.14 -7.79
CA GLU A 200 5.36 16.11 -6.38
C GLU A 200 6.52 15.68 -5.47
N ILE A 201 7.35 14.70 -5.89
CA ILE A 201 8.57 14.31 -5.18
C ILE A 201 9.52 15.52 -5.07
N GLU A 202 9.72 16.27 -6.15
CA GLU A 202 10.59 17.44 -6.16
C GLU A 202 10.05 18.58 -5.30
N LYS A 203 8.73 18.83 -5.30
CA LYS A 203 8.09 19.80 -4.40
C LYS A 203 8.27 19.39 -2.94
N CYS A 204 7.95 18.15 -2.59
CA CYS A 204 8.10 17.63 -1.24
C CYS A 204 9.56 17.69 -0.78
N SER A 205 10.49 17.30 -1.64
CA SER A 205 11.93 17.34 -1.34
C SER A 205 12.46 18.77 -1.15
N ARG A 206 11.91 19.75 -1.88
CA ARG A 206 12.23 21.17 -1.67
C ARG A 206 11.66 21.68 -0.35
N ALA A 207 10.39 21.40 -0.07
CA ALA A 207 9.75 21.78 1.19
C ALA A 207 10.47 21.16 2.40
N MET A 208 10.83 19.87 2.32
CA MET A 208 11.58 19.18 3.36
C MET A 208 12.95 19.81 3.60
N ARG A 209 13.68 20.19 2.54
CA ARG A 209 14.97 20.89 2.67
C ARG A 209 14.82 22.26 3.33
N ILE A 210 13.82 23.04 2.93
CA ILE A 210 13.55 24.37 3.52
C ILE A 210 13.20 24.21 5.01
N ASN A 211 12.28 23.30 5.34
CA ASN A 211 11.88 23.04 6.72
C ASN A 211 13.06 22.55 7.56
N HIS A 212 13.91 21.67 7.02
CA HIS A 212 15.10 21.20 7.72
C HIS A 212 16.09 22.33 7.98
N SER A 213 16.36 23.18 6.97
CA SER A 213 17.23 24.35 7.14
C SER A 213 16.69 25.34 8.18
N SER A 214 15.38 25.64 8.14
CA SER A 214 14.72 26.50 9.11
C SER A 214 14.76 25.91 10.53
N SER A 215 14.57 24.59 10.65
CA SER A 215 14.70 23.89 11.93
C SER A 215 16.13 23.95 12.47
N LEU A 216 17.15 23.80 11.63
CA LEU A 216 18.55 23.91 12.04
C LEU A 216 18.90 25.33 12.50
N GLU A 217 18.41 26.34 11.78
CA GLU A 217 18.58 27.74 12.17
C GLU A 217 17.92 28.03 13.52
N LYS A 218 16.70 27.53 13.73
CA LYS A 218 16.01 27.68 15.02
C LYS A 218 16.72 26.94 16.15
N GLN A 219 17.28 25.75 15.88
CA GLN A 219 18.09 25.03 16.87
C GLN A 219 19.31 25.83 17.29
N LYS A 220 20.05 26.42 16.33
CA LYS A 220 21.19 27.29 16.63
C LYS A 220 20.78 28.52 17.45
N GLU A 221 19.70 29.20 17.07
CA GLU A 221 19.19 30.36 17.82
C GLU A 221 18.83 29.99 19.27
N LEU A 222 18.20 28.82 19.48
CA LEU A 222 17.88 28.33 20.82
C LEU A 222 19.12 27.94 21.62
N GLU A 223 20.13 27.35 20.99
CA GLU A 223 21.42 27.05 21.62
C GLU A 223 22.14 28.33 22.07
N GLU A 224 22.15 29.37 21.22
CA GLU A 224 22.72 30.68 21.57
C GLU A 224 21.96 31.33 22.73
N GLN A 225 20.61 31.32 22.70
CA GLN A 225 19.79 31.85 23.80
C GLN A 225 20.03 31.09 25.10
N LEU A 226 20.17 29.76 25.02
CA LEU A 226 20.46 28.91 26.18
C LEU A 226 21.84 29.23 26.77
N GLN A 227 22.84 29.47 25.92
CA GLN A 227 24.17 29.87 26.34
C GLN A 227 24.16 31.24 27.02
N ILE A 228 23.48 32.24 26.44
CA ILE A 228 23.31 33.57 27.04
C ILE A 228 22.61 33.46 28.40
N ALA A 229 21.55 32.66 28.50
CA ALA A 229 20.82 32.46 29.75
C ALA A 229 21.69 31.80 30.83
N LYS A 230 22.51 30.80 30.46
CA LYS A 230 23.48 30.17 31.36
C LYS A 230 24.52 31.17 31.88
N GLU A 231 25.08 31.98 31.00
CA GLU A 231 26.06 33.00 31.38
C GLU A 231 25.45 34.08 32.28
N ALA A 232 24.24 34.53 31.96
CA ALA A 232 23.49 35.48 32.79
C ALA A 232 23.20 34.89 34.18
N TYR A 233 22.77 33.63 34.25
CA TYR A 233 22.52 32.93 35.50
C TYR A 233 23.79 32.76 36.33
N SER A 234 24.92 32.40 35.70
CA SER A 234 26.23 32.30 36.37
C SER A 234 26.63 33.65 36.97
N LYS A 235 26.59 34.73 36.19
CA LYS A 235 26.92 36.08 36.66
C LYS A 235 26.04 36.53 37.82
N LEU A 236 24.73 36.23 37.76
CA LEU A 236 23.80 36.54 38.83
C LEU A 236 24.12 35.75 40.10
N THR A 237 24.46 34.47 39.94
CA THR A 237 24.86 33.60 41.06
C THR A 237 26.12 34.12 41.74
N ASP A 238 27.15 34.49 40.96
CA ASP A 238 28.39 35.07 41.49
C ASP A 238 28.13 36.39 42.21
N LYS A 239 27.26 37.24 41.65
CA LYS A 239 26.86 38.50 42.29
C LYS A 239 26.17 38.25 43.63
N HIS A 240 25.21 37.33 43.68
CA HIS A 240 24.53 37.00 44.92
C HIS A 240 25.48 36.37 45.95
N LEU A 241 26.46 35.58 45.51
CA LEU A 241 27.48 35.04 46.40
C LEU A 241 28.33 36.15 47.03
N LEU A 242 28.72 37.16 46.24
CA LEU A 242 29.43 38.34 46.74
C LEU A 242 28.58 39.16 47.71
N GLU A 243 27.33 39.46 47.35
CA GLU A 243 26.37 40.17 48.22
C GLU A 243 26.17 39.42 49.56
N GLU A 244 26.08 38.09 49.51
CA GLU A 244 25.95 37.23 50.70
C GLU A 244 27.21 37.27 51.56
N GLN A 245 28.39 37.23 50.94
CA GLN A 245 29.67 37.33 51.65
C GLN A 245 29.88 38.71 52.29
N GLU A 246 29.50 39.79 51.59
CA GLU A 246 29.51 41.15 52.14
C GLU A 246 28.57 41.25 53.35
N ALA A 247 27.34 40.77 53.24
CA ALA A 247 26.38 40.75 54.35
C ALA A 247 26.89 39.92 55.54
N ARG A 248 27.55 38.78 55.30
CA ARG A 248 28.22 37.99 56.36
C ARG A 248 29.33 38.78 57.04
N ASN A 249 30.16 39.48 56.28
CA ASN A 249 31.25 40.28 56.81
C ASN A 249 30.73 41.46 57.65
N GLU A 250 29.70 42.16 57.17
CA GLU A 250 29.04 43.23 57.92
C GLU A 250 28.42 42.72 59.21
N LYS A 251 27.69 41.61 59.16
CA LYS A 251 27.15 40.94 60.35
C LYS A 251 28.26 40.62 61.36
N ASN A 252 29.38 40.05 60.92
CA ASN A 252 30.51 39.73 61.79
C ASN A 252 31.13 40.99 62.41
N LYS A 253 31.27 42.06 61.63
CA LYS A 253 31.77 43.36 62.12
C LYS A 253 30.85 43.93 63.20
N LEU A 254 29.54 43.94 62.96
CA LEU A 254 28.55 44.41 63.94
C LEU A 254 28.56 43.54 65.21
N LEU A 255 28.71 42.23 65.07
CA LEU A 255 28.82 41.31 66.21
C LEU A 255 30.06 41.62 67.06
N LEU A 256 31.23 41.84 66.42
CA LEU A 256 32.45 42.25 67.12
C LEU A 256 32.29 43.62 67.81
N GLN A 257 31.64 44.59 67.16
CA GLN A 257 31.34 45.89 67.75
C GLN A 257 30.43 45.74 68.98
N LEU A 258 29.35 44.96 68.87
CA LEU A 258 28.44 44.68 69.98
C LEU A 258 29.18 43.99 71.15
N GLN A 259 30.00 42.98 70.85
CA GLN A 259 30.80 42.30 71.86
C GLN A 259 31.77 43.28 72.57
N SER A 260 32.37 44.21 71.83
CA SER A 260 33.22 45.25 72.41
C SER A 260 32.43 46.23 73.30
N LEU A 261 31.20 46.58 72.90
CA LEU A 261 30.32 47.46 73.65
C LEU A 261 29.88 46.80 74.96
N VAL A 262 29.47 45.53 74.90
CA VAL A 262 29.10 44.74 76.08
C VAL A 262 30.29 44.66 77.05
N LYS A 263 31.49 44.33 76.58
CA LYS A 263 32.69 44.31 77.44
C LYS A 263 32.98 45.66 78.11
N LYS A 264 32.82 46.78 77.38
CA LYS A 264 32.98 48.12 77.95
C LYS A 264 31.89 48.45 78.98
N TYR A 265 30.65 48.08 78.70
CA TYR A 265 29.53 48.25 79.62
C TYR A 265 29.76 47.46 80.91
N ASP A 266 30.12 46.17 80.80
CA ASP A 266 30.40 45.31 81.95
C ASP A 266 31.56 45.84 82.80
N ALA A 267 32.64 46.32 82.16
CA ALA A 267 33.77 46.94 82.85
C ALA A 267 33.34 48.22 83.60
N ASN A 268 32.61 49.12 82.93
CA ASN A 268 32.14 50.38 83.53
C ASN A 268 31.16 50.13 84.68
N ILE A 269 30.21 49.20 84.54
CA ILE A 269 29.31 48.80 85.63
C ILE A 269 30.11 48.20 86.79
N GLY A 270 31.12 47.38 86.51
CA GLY A 270 32.03 46.86 87.53
C GLY A 270 32.79 47.96 88.28
N ASP A 271 33.25 49.00 87.58
CA ASP A 271 33.90 50.18 88.19
C ASP A 271 32.93 50.96 89.08
N VAL A 272 31.73 51.28 88.58
CA VAL A 272 30.69 52.00 89.33
C VAL A 272 30.23 51.20 90.55
N MET A 273 30.08 49.88 90.44
CA MET A 273 29.75 49.02 91.58
C MET A 273 30.84 49.06 92.65
N ARG A 274 32.12 49.00 92.26
CA ARG A 274 33.24 49.13 93.19
C ARG A 274 33.26 50.50 93.86
N GLU A 275 33.07 51.57 93.10
CA GLU A 275 32.99 52.93 93.65
C GLU A 275 31.82 53.07 94.63
N ASN A 276 30.64 52.54 94.29
CA ASN A 276 29.48 52.60 95.16
C ASN A 276 29.70 51.82 96.47
N LEU A 277 30.34 50.66 96.42
CA LEU A 277 30.73 49.93 97.64
C LEU A 277 31.67 50.78 98.53
N VAL A 278 32.67 51.44 97.93
CA VAL A 278 33.58 52.34 98.65
C VAL A 278 32.83 53.53 99.27
N LEU A 279 31.93 54.17 98.50
CA LEU A 279 31.11 55.28 98.99
C LEU A 279 30.15 54.84 100.10
N GLN A 280 29.57 53.64 99.99
CA GLN A 280 28.70 53.07 101.01
C GLN A 280 29.46 52.79 102.31
N ASP A 281 30.68 52.25 102.22
CA ASP A 281 31.57 52.08 103.38
C ASP A 281 31.92 53.43 104.02
N GLN A 282 32.29 54.43 103.21
CA GLN A 282 32.57 55.79 103.69
C GLN A 282 31.33 56.41 104.36
N TYR A 283 30.15 56.25 103.78
CA TYR A 283 28.89 56.71 104.36
C TYR A 283 28.61 56.03 105.70
N LEU A 284 28.82 54.71 105.81
CA LEU A 284 28.63 53.99 107.07
C LEU A 284 29.60 54.46 108.15
N VAL A 285 30.86 54.74 107.79
CA VAL A 285 31.85 55.34 108.71
C VAL A 285 31.42 56.73 109.15
N ALA A 286 31.04 57.60 108.21
CA ALA A 286 30.57 58.95 108.51
C ALA A 286 29.29 58.95 109.37
N LYS A 287 28.36 58.04 109.08
CA LYS A 287 27.13 57.86 109.87
C LYS A 287 27.45 57.44 111.31
N LYS A 288 28.36 56.49 111.52
CA LYS A 288 28.81 56.12 112.87
C LYS A 288 29.44 57.30 113.62
N ALA A 289 30.24 58.14 112.93
CA ALA A 289 30.81 59.35 113.51
C ALA A 289 29.76 60.42 113.84
N LEU A 290 28.73 60.56 112.99
CA LEU A 290 27.61 61.45 113.26
C LEU A 290 26.78 60.94 114.44
N ASP A 291 26.48 59.64 114.50
CA ASP A 291 25.72 59.04 115.60
C ASP A 291 26.45 59.22 116.94
N SER A 292 27.78 59.05 116.97
CA SER A 292 28.58 59.29 118.17
C SER A 292 28.60 60.78 118.56
N PHE A 293 28.70 61.70 117.59
CA PHE A 293 28.57 63.13 117.83
C PHE A 293 27.18 63.52 118.36
N MET A 294 26.10 62.97 117.79
CA MET A 294 24.73 63.25 118.22
C MET A 294 24.45 62.83 119.66
N VAL A 295 25.12 61.78 120.17
CA VAL A 295 25.05 61.42 121.60
C VAL A 295 25.63 62.51 122.48
N VAL A 296 26.77 63.09 122.09
CA VAL A 296 27.39 64.23 122.81
C VAL A 296 26.52 65.47 122.69
N TYR A 297 26.08 65.80 121.47
CA TYR A 297 25.20 66.96 121.21
C TYR A 297 23.91 66.90 122.02
N ARG A 298 23.22 65.75 122.06
CA ARG A 298 21.99 65.58 122.85
C ARG A 298 22.23 65.74 124.36
N ARG A 299 23.40 65.32 124.86
CA ARG A 299 23.78 65.56 126.26
C ARG A 299 23.98 67.05 126.53
N GLU A 300 24.69 67.75 125.67
CA GLU A 300 24.91 69.20 125.78
C GLU A 300 23.61 70.00 125.63
N GLU A 301 22.75 69.61 124.68
CA GLU A 301 21.44 70.23 124.45
C GLU A 301 20.51 70.04 125.66
N ALA A 302 20.53 68.86 126.31
CA ALA A 302 19.79 68.64 127.54
C ALA A 302 20.28 69.55 128.69
N ILE A 303 21.59 69.74 128.82
CA ILE A 303 22.19 70.67 129.81
C ILE A 303 21.79 72.12 129.49
N TYR A 304 21.88 72.52 128.22
CA TYR A 304 21.52 73.87 127.78
C TYR A 304 20.03 74.17 128.01
N ASN A 305 19.14 73.25 127.62
CA ASN A 305 17.69 73.41 127.80
C ASN A 305 17.32 73.49 129.28
N ASP A 306 17.94 72.69 130.16
CA ASP A 306 17.66 72.77 131.60
C ASP A 306 18.06 74.14 132.18
N ILE A 307 19.21 74.69 131.75
CA ILE A 307 19.66 76.03 132.16
C ILE A 307 18.74 77.14 131.61
N VAL A 308 18.36 77.07 130.33
CA VAL A 308 17.56 78.13 129.67
C VAL A 308 16.11 78.11 130.12
N VAL A 309 15.48 76.94 130.25
CA VAL A 309 14.09 76.80 130.71
C VAL A 309 13.96 77.32 132.15
N GLN A 310 14.91 76.99 133.03
CA GLN A 310 14.92 77.52 134.40
C GLN A 310 15.06 79.06 134.42
N ARG A 311 15.88 79.64 133.52
CA ARG A 311 16.02 81.11 133.40
C ARG A 311 14.75 81.78 132.89
N GLU A 312 14.10 81.24 131.86
CA GLU A 312 12.91 81.83 131.26
C GLU A 312 11.68 81.76 132.19
N GLU A 313 11.53 80.68 132.97
CA GLU A 313 10.44 80.55 133.94
C GLU A 313 10.56 81.54 135.10
N GLU A 314 11.77 81.84 135.55
CA GLU A 314 12.00 82.89 136.55
C GLU A 314 11.68 84.30 136.03
N GLU A 315 12.06 84.61 134.79
CA GLU A 315 11.77 85.92 134.19
C GLU A 315 10.26 86.12 133.96
N ARG A 316 9.54 85.09 133.47
CA ARG A 316 8.08 85.14 133.30
C ARG A 316 7.35 85.41 134.61
N ARG A 317 7.75 84.75 135.71
CA ARG A 317 7.17 84.99 137.05
C ARG A 317 7.37 86.43 137.53
N ARG A 318 8.57 87.01 137.33
CA ARG A 318 8.85 88.40 137.72
C ARG A 318 8.07 89.42 136.89
N GLN A 319 7.89 89.18 135.58
CA GLN A 319 7.14 90.08 134.70
C GLN A 319 5.63 90.09 135.02
N GLN A 320 5.02 88.93 135.24
CA GLN A 320 3.58 88.83 135.55
C GLN A 320 3.20 89.56 136.85
N GLN A 321 4.03 89.48 137.89
CA GLN A 321 3.80 90.21 139.14
C GLN A 321 3.81 91.74 138.94
N ARG A 322 4.71 92.27 138.11
CA ARG A 322 4.75 93.72 137.81
C ARG A 322 3.52 94.19 137.02
N LEU A 323 3.03 93.35 136.10
CA LEU A 323 1.91 93.67 135.21
C LEU A 323 0.57 93.77 135.99
N VAL A 324 0.36 92.89 136.97
CA VAL A 324 -0.83 92.89 137.85
C VAL A 324 -0.89 94.17 138.70
N VAL A 325 0.24 94.57 139.31
CA VAL A 325 0.32 95.80 140.13
C VAL A 325 0.04 97.06 139.29
N PHE A 326 0.54 97.09 138.05
CA PHE A 326 0.29 98.20 137.13
C PHE A 326 -1.19 98.30 136.71
N MET A 327 -1.83 97.18 136.38
CA MET A 327 -3.26 97.14 136.02
C MET A 327 -4.15 97.61 137.18
N MET A 328 -3.84 97.22 138.41
CA MET A 328 -4.60 97.56 139.61
C MET A 328 -4.59 99.08 139.88
N ASN A 329 -3.42 99.72 139.76
CA ASN A 329 -3.26 101.18 139.91
C ASN A 329 -3.93 101.98 138.78
N ARG A 330 -3.90 101.46 137.55
CA ARG A 330 -4.54 102.11 136.39
C ARG A 330 -6.07 102.03 136.45
N ALA A 331 -6.63 100.93 136.95
CA ALA A 331 -8.06 100.80 137.20
C ALA A 331 -8.54 101.80 138.27
N ALA A 332 -7.82 101.91 139.40
CA ALA A 332 -8.15 102.84 140.48
C ALA A 332 -8.18 104.32 140.01
N SER A 333 -7.20 104.72 139.19
CA SER A 333 -7.14 106.08 138.63
C SER A 333 -8.32 106.38 137.69
N LYS A 334 -8.77 105.40 136.90
CA LYS A 334 -9.88 105.58 135.94
C LYS A 334 -11.24 105.74 136.66
N ILE A 335 -11.46 104.99 137.75
CA ILE A 335 -12.66 105.09 138.60
C ILE A 335 -12.72 106.47 139.29
N GLN A 336 -11.62 106.93 139.88
CA GLN A 336 -11.56 108.24 140.55
C GLN A 336 -11.83 109.40 139.58
N LYS A 337 -11.33 109.32 138.33
CA LYS A 337 -11.50 110.37 137.32
C LYS A 337 -12.97 110.47 136.85
N TYR A 338 -13.65 109.34 136.63
CA TYR A 338 -15.07 109.32 136.27
C TYR A 338 -15.97 109.81 137.42
N TRP A 339 -15.66 109.46 138.67
CA TRP A 339 -16.42 109.92 139.83
C TRP A 339 -16.37 111.45 140.02
N ARG A 340 -15.19 112.06 139.81
CA ARG A 340 -15.03 113.53 139.85
C ARG A 340 -15.81 114.24 138.73
N LYS A 341 -15.90 113.64 137.54
CA LYS A 341 -16.64 114.18 136.39
C LYS A 341 -18.16 114.15 136.62
N TRP A 342 -18.70 113.04 137.13
CA TRP A 342 -20.12 112.90 137.48
C TRP A 342 -20.56 113.88 138.58
N ARG A 343 -19.72 114.10 139.60
CA ARG A 343 -20.04 115.01 140.72
C ARG A 343 -20.14 116.50 140.29
N LYS A 344 -19.40 116.93 139.25
CA LYS A 344 -19.49 118.29 138.69
C LYS A 344 -20.77 118.50 137.88
N ASP A 345 -21.16 117.54 137.05
CA ASP A 345 -22.38 117.64 136.21
C ASP A 345 -23.69 117.53 137.01
N GLN A 346 -23.68 116.79 138.14
CA GLN A 346 -24.78 116.77 139.11
C GLN A 346 -24.86 118.04 139.97
N ARG A 347 -23.88 118.96 139.89
CA ARG A 347 -23.99 120.31 140.47
C ARG A 347 -24.71 121.30 139.57
N LYS A 348 -25.78 120.78 138.98
CA LYS A 348 -27.06 121.44 139.19
C LYS A 348 -27.14 122.75 138.40
N LYS A 349 -27.59 122.66 137.15
CA LYS A 349 -28.89 122.03 136.81
C LYS A 349 -30.06 122.45 137.77
N ASN A 350 -29.86 122.76 139.07
CA ASN A 350 -30.83 123.43 139.95
C ASN A 350 -30.86 124.97 139.83
N LYS A 351 -29.84 125.65 139.30
CA LYS A 351 -29.88 127.14 139.17
C LYS A 351 -30.75 127.66 138.00
N ARG A 352 -31.22 126.79 137.09
CA ARG A 352 -31.99 127.16 135.89
C ARG A 352 -33.54 127.20 136.06
N LEU A 353 -34.09 127.09 137.28
CA LEU A 353 -35.55 126.94 137.50
C LEU A 353 -36.30 128.12 138.20
N LYS A 354 -35.72 129.31 138.42
CA LYS A 354 -36.43 130.50 138.96
C LYS A 354 -36.39 131.74 138.02
N LYS A 355 -37.34 131.74 137.07
CA LYS A 355 -38.16 132.83 136.47
C LYS A 355 -37.67 134.30 136.50
N GLY A 356 -37.69 134.93 135.32
CA GLY A 356 -38.11 136.32 135.13
C GLY A 356 -39.44 136.37 134.33
N LYS A 357 -40.31 137.36 134.63
CA LYS A 357 -41.16 138.11 133.66
C LYS A 357 -42.09 139.09 134.39
N LYS A 358 -42.03 140.38 133.99
CA LYS A 358 -42.94 141.51 134.27
C LYS A 358 -43.52 141.94 132.89
N GLY A 359 -44.81 142.29 132.78
CA GLY A 359 -45.35 143.17 131.72
C GLY A 359 -46.53 142.70 130.84
N LYS A 360 -47.78 142.90 131.32
CA LYS A 360 -48.99 143.54 130.71
C LYS A 360 -50.21 143.18 131.58
N GLY A 361 -50.88 144.20 132.14
CA GLY A 361 -51.92 144.08 133.17
C GLY A 361 -51.40 144.53 134.52
#